data_AF-A0A540K440-F1
#
_entry.id   AF-A0A540K440-F1
#
_cell.length_a   1.000
_cell.length_b   1.000
_cell.length_c   1.000
_cell.angle_alpha   90.00
_cell.angle_beta   90.00
_cell.angle_gamma   90.00
#
_symmetry.space_group_name_H-M   'P 1'
#
loop_
_entity.id
_entity.type
_entity.pdbx_description
1 polymer ?
#
loop_
_entity_poly.entity_id
_entity_poly.type
_entity_poly.pdbx_seq_one_letter_code
_entity_poly.pdbx_strand_id
1 'polypeptide(L)'
;MAKYLKTVVAPQVPPQLLKSFLAAVKKGNIRTMQNKSMPATPVPTPGAILLGDAFNMRHPLTGGGMTVALSDIVLLRDLLRPLTDLSDASALCEYLESFYTLRKPVSSTINTLAGALYKVFCASPDPARQEMREACFDYLSLGGICSYGPISLLSGLNPRPIHLFLHFFAVAVYGIGRLMIPFPTPKRVWLGTRLILGASGIIFPIIKGEGVRQMFFPATIPAYYNAPPLQ
;
A
#
# COMPACT_ATOMS: atom_id res chain seq x y z
N MET A 1 9.88 -26.82 1.89
CA MET A 1 10.42 -25.45 1.72
C MET A 1 11.88 -25.43 1.26
N ALA A 2 12.83 -26.06 1.96
CA ALA A 2 14.26 -25.98 1.59
C ALA A 2 14.58 -26.41 0.14
N LYS A 3 13.95 -27.48 -0.39
CA LYS A 3 14.07 -27.89 -1.80
C LYS A 3 13.69 -26.75 -2.75
N TYR A 4 12.51 -26.15 -2.55
CA TYR A 4 12.02 -25.02 -3.36
C TYR A 4 12.97 -23.82 -3.33
N LEU A 5 13.48 -23.46 -2.14
CA LEU A 5 14.46 -22.37 -2.01
C LEU A 5 15.74 -22.65 -2.78
N LYS A 6 16.22 -23.91 -2.81
CA LYS A 6 17.44 -24.28 -3.55
C LYS A 6 17.23 -24.39 -5.05
N THR A 7 16.08 -24.89 -5.51
CA THR A 7 15.86 -25.19 -6.94
C THR A 7 15.20 -24.04 -7.70
N VAL A 8 14.36 -23.24 -7.03
CA VAL A 8 13.58 -22.18 -7.67
C VAL A 8 14.12 -20.80 -7.32
N VAL A 9 14.41 -20.54 -6.04
CA VAL A 9 14.82 -19.20 -5.57
C VAL A 9 16.32 -18.96 -5.77
N ALA A 10 17.18 -19.91 -5.38
CA ALA A 10 18.63 -19.74 -5.43
C ALA A 10 19.18 -19.30 -6.81
N PRO A 11 18.69 -19.82 -7.96
CA PRO A 11 19.16 -19.36 -9.28
C PRO A 11 18.85 -17.88 -9.59
N GLN A 12 17.90 -17.27 -8.87
CA GLN A 12 17.49 -15.87 -9.04
C GLN A 12 18.18 -14.94 -8.02
N VAL A 13 18.94 -15.48 -7.07
CA VAL A 13 19.63 -14.69 -6.04
C VAL A 13 20.92 -14.10 -6.62
N PRO A 14 21.23 -12.82 -6.36
CA PRO A 14 22.50 -12.22 -6.80
C PRO A 14 23.72 -13.02 -6.32
N PRO A 15 24.78 -13.16 -7.15
CA PRO A 15 25.96 -13.98 -6.81
C PRO A 15 26.58 -13.64 -5.44
N GLN A 16 26.57 -12.36 -5.08
CA GLN A 16 27.12 -11.84 -3.82
C GLN A 16 26.38 -12.38 -2.57
N LEU A 17 25.10 -12.73 -2.69
CA LEU A 17 24.27 -13.22 -1.58
C LEU A 17 24.08 -14.74 -1.59
N LEU A 18 24.40 -15.41 -2.69
CA LEU A 18 24.08 -16.82 -2.92
C LEU A 18 24.69 -17.76 -1.87
N LYS A 19 25.97 -17.56 -1.51
CA LYS A 19 26.67 -18.39 -0.51
C LYS A 19 25.97 -18.33 0.85
N SER A 20 25.70 -17.12 1.32
CA SER A 20 25.01 -16.88 2.60
C SER A 20 23.59 -17.42 2.59
N PHE A 21 22.87 -17.24 1.48
CA PHE A 21 21.53 -17.79 1.29
C PHE A 21 21.53 -19.32 1.41
N LEU A 22 22.40 -20.03 0.67
CA LEU A 22 22.47 -21.49 0.71
C LEU A 22 22.87 -22.03 2.10
N ALA A 23 23.79 -21.34 2.79
CA ALA A 23 24.18 -21.68 4.16
C ALA A 23 22.99 -21.55 5.13
N ALA A 24 22.22 -20.47 5.03
CA ALA A 24 21.01 -20.26 5.85
C ALA A 24 19.93 -21.32 5.56
N VAL A 25 19.71 -21.68 4.29
CA VAL A 25 18.78 -22.75 3.91
C VAL A 25 19.22 -24.11 4.46
N LYS A 26 20.53 -24.40 4.49
CA LYS A 26 21.08 -25.64 5.09
C LYS A 26 20.87 -25.69 6.61
N LYS A 27 20.96 -24.54 7.30
CA LYS A 27 20.72 -24.45 8.75
C LYS A 27 19.27 -24.79 9.14
N GLY A 28 18.30 -24.62 8.23
CA GLY A 28 16.95 -25.17 8.37
C GLY A 28 15.97 -24.40 9.27
N ASN A 29 16.35 -23.25 9.84
CA ASN A 29 15.43 -22.41 10.64
C ASN A 29 14.52 -21.54 9.75
N ILE A 30 13.69 -22.19 8.93
CA ILE A 30 12.78 -21.51 7.98
C ILE A 30 11.42 -21.34 8.64
N ARG A 31 10.96 -20.09 8.76
CA ARG A 31 9.64 -19.74 9.30
C ARG A 31 8.75 -19.22 8.19
N THR A 32 7.45 -19.47 8.30
CA THR A 32 6.43 -19.00 7.36
C THR A 32 5.34 -18.29 8.11
N MET A 33 4.89 -17.15 7.59
CA MET A 33 3.74 -16.40 8.08
C MET A 33 2.76 -16.20 6.93
N GLN A 34 1.49 -16.07 7.26
CA GLN A 34 0.46 -15.78 6.27
C GLN A 34 0.48 -14.29 5.89
N ASN A 35 0.45 -14.01 4.59
CA ASN A 35 0.22 -12.65 4.09
C ASN A 35 -1.29 -12.38 4.12
N LYS A 36 -1.76 -11.69 5.14
CA LYS A 36 -3.17 -11.31 5.28
C LYS A 36 -3.42 -9.91 4.72
N SER A 37 -4.65 -9.67 4.30
CA SER A 37 -5.16 -8.35 3.93
C SER A 37 -6.52 -8.20 4.59
N MET A 38 -6.72 -7.10 5.31
CA MET A 38 -7.95 -6.84 6.05
C MET A 38 -8.26 -5.34 6.00
N PRO A 39 -9.33 -4.93 5.30
CA PRO A 39 -9.73 -3.54 5.26
C PRO A 39 -10.15 -3.06 6.65
N ALA A 40 -9.96 -1.78 6.91
CA ALA A 40 -10.43 -1.16 8.14
C ALA A 40 -11.95 -0.96 8.07
N THR A 41 -12.70 -1.72 8.87
CA THR A 41 -14.15 -1.56 9.04
C THR A 41 -14.41 -1.19 10.50
N PRO A 42 -14.43 0.11 10.84
CA PRO A 42 -14.67 0.53 12.20
C PRO A 42 -16.09 0.15 12.65
N VAL A 43 -16.18 -0.38 13.86
CA VAL A 43 -17.45 -0.63 14.57
C VAL A 43 -17.37 0.16 15.87
N PRO A 44 -17.99 1.37 15.93
CA PRO A 44 -18.01 2.19 17.12
C PRO A 44 -18.49 1.38 18.32
N THR A 45 -17.64 1.23 19.33
CA THR A 45 -17.91 0.44 20.53
C THR A 45 -17.53 1.29 21.73
N PRO A 46 -18.50 1.76 22.54
CA PRO A 46 -18.20 2.57 23.71
C PRO A 46 -17.17 1.90 24.62
N GLY A 47 -16.14 2.64 25.00
CA GLY A 47 -15.06 2.18 25.89
C GLY A 47 -13.98 1.30 25.24
N ALA A 48 -14.03 1.09 23.91
CA ALA A 48 -13.03 0.28 23.22
C ALA A 48 -12.56 0.90 21.89
N ILE A 49 -11.27 0.75 21.59
CA ILE A 49 -10.68 1.13 20.29
C ILE A 49 -9.79 0.00 19.78
N LEU A 50 -9.92 -0.30 18.48
CA LEU A 50 -9.11 -1.32 17.81
C LEU A 50 -8.00 -0.65 16.99
N LEU A 51 -6.76 -1.12 17.14
CA LEU A 51 -5.57 -0.55 16.51
C LEU A 51 -4.68 -1.64 15.89
N GLY A 52 -3.71 -1.19 15.08
CA GLY A 52 -2.69 -2.05 14.48
C GLY A 52 -3.26 -3.09 13.52
N ASP A 53 -2.57 -4.22 13.39
CA ASP A 53 -2.99 -5.31 12.50
C ASP A 53 -4.28 -6.00 12.97
N ALA A 54 -4.69 -5.82 14.24
CA ALA A 54 -6.02 -6.26 14.69
C ALA A 54 -7.15 -5.46 14.03
N PHE A 55 -6.88 -4.22 13.59
CA PHE A 55 -7.85 -3.34 12.96
C PHE A 55 -7.70 -3.27 11.44
N ASN A 56 -6.46 -3.26 10.93
CA ASN A 56 -6.20 -3.04 9.50
C ASN A 56 -4.90 -3.70 9.08
N MET A 57 -4.98 -4.73 8.21
CA MET A 57 -3.83 -5.43 7.65
C MET A 57 -3.68 -5.16 6.15
N ARG A 58 -2.43 -5.14 5.70
CA ARG A 58 -2.04 -4.99 4.30
C ARG A 58 -0.95 -5.99 3.95
N HIS A 59 -0.70 -6.20 2.66
CA HIS A 59 0.39 -7.05 2.22
C HIS A 59 1.74 -6.55 2.78
N PRO A 60 2.59 -7.41 3.40
CA PRO A 60 3.81 -6.96 4.08
C PRO A 60 4.96 -6.56 3.14
N LEU A 61 4.72 -6.55 1.82
CA LEU A 61 5.74 -6.31 0.78
C LEU A 61 6.42 -4.96 0.96
N THR A 62 5.66 -3.94 1.37
CA THR A 62 6.17 -2.58 1.55
C THR A 62 6.62 -2.30 2.98
N GLY A 63 6.46 -3.25 3.92
CA GLY A 63 6.82 -3.05 5.33
C GLY A 63 6.02 -1.98 6.07
N GLY A 64 4.92 -1.47 5.51
CA GLY A 64 4.22 -0.29 6.03
C GLY A 64 3.32 -0.50 7.26
N GLY A 65 3.19 -1.73 7.78
CA GLY A 65 2.29 -2.04 8.90
C GLY A 65 2.63 -1.27 10.18
N MET A 66 3.90 -1.27 10.57
CA MET A 66 4.38 -0.51 11.74
C MET A 66 4.25 0.99 11.54
N THR A 67 4.51 1.50 10.34
CA THR A 67 4.36 2.92 10.00
C THR A 67 2.91 3.37 10.20
N VAL A 68 1.93 2.58 9.74
CA VAL A 68 0.51 2.91 9.95
C VAL A 68 0.16 2.81 11.44
N ALA A 69 0.61 1.79 12.15
CA ALA A 69 0.34 1.66 13.58
C ALA A 69 0.88 2.85 14.39
N LEU A 70 2.12 3.30 14.11
CA LEU A 70 2.71 4.46 14.78
C LEU A 70 2.03 5.77 14.38
N SER A 71 1.65 5.92 13.11
CA SER A 71 0.86 7.07 12.65
C SER A 71 -0.51 7.12 13.33
N ASP A 72 -1.16 5.97 13.51
CA ASP A 72 -2.43 5.85 14.21
C ASP A 72 -2.28 6.24 15.69
N ILE A 73 -1.18 5.84 16.35
CA ILE A 73 -0.88 6.23 17.74
C ILE A 73 -0.70 7.75 17.88
N VAL A 74 -0.02 8.39 16.94
CA VAL A 74 0.16 9.86 16.95
C VAL A 74 -1.18 10.58 16.86
N LEU A 75 -2.06 10.15 15.93
CA LEU A 75 -3.39 10.72 15.78
C LEU A 75 -4.25 10.51 17.03
N LEU A 76 -4.25 9.29 17.57
CA LEU A 76 -5.02 8.99 18.78
C LEU A 76 -4.52 9.80 19.98
N ARG A 77 -3.19 9.90 20.17
CA ARG A 77 -2.59 10.75 21.21
C ARG A 77 -3.07 12.21 21.09
N ASP A 78 -3.11 12.75 19.88
CA ASP A 78 -3.50 14.15 19.66
C ASP A 78 -5.00 14.38 19.91
N LEU A 79 -5.85 13.41 19.56
CA LEU A 79 -7.28 13.42 19.92
C LEU A 79 -7.51 13.28 21.43
N LEU A 80 -6.73 12.44 22.11
CA LEU A 80 -6.90 12.22 23.55
C LEU A 80 -6.30 13.35 24.42
N ARG A 81 -5.30 14.09 23.91
CA ARG A 81 -4.62 15.16 24.68
C ARG A 81 -5.54 16.22 25.30
N PRO A 82 -6.56 16.78 24.60
CA PRO A 82 -7.44 17.79 25.19
C PRO A 82 -8.43 17.22 26.23
N LEU A 83 -8.54 15.89 26.37
CA LEU A 83 -9.51 15.26 27.27
C LEU A 83 -8.92 15.15 28.68
N THR A 84 -9.66 15.64 29.67
CA THR A 84 -9.32 15.49 31.10
C THR A 84 -10.09 14.37 31.80
N ASP A 85 -11.22 13.95 31.23
CA ASP A 85 -12.07 12.87 31.72
C ASP A 85 -12.35 11.88 30.59
N LEU A 86 -12.25 10.59 30.91
CA LEU A 86 -12.48 9.47 30.00
C LEU A 86 -13.64 8.57 30.48
N SER A 87 -14.46 9.05 31.42
CA SER A 87 -15.54 8.27 32.03
C SER A 87 -16.75 8.09 31.10
N ASP A 88 -17.08 9.08 30.27
CA ASP A 88 -18.19 9.01 29.31
C ASP A 88 -17.80 8.24 28.05
N ALA A 89 -17.96 6.92 28.12
CA ALA A 89 -17.65 6.00 27.03
C ALA A 89 -18.43 6.31 25.74
N SER A 90 -19.65 6.87 25.82
CA SER A 90 -20.48 7.17 24.65
C SER A 90 -20.00 8.43 23.95
N ALA A 91 -19.79 9.52 24.70
CA ALA A 91 -19.28 10.77 24.15
C ALA A 91 -17.87 10.60 23.55
N LEU A 92 -17.02 9.78 24.19
CA LEU A 92 -15.70 9.43 23.64
C LEU A 92 -15.82 8.63 22.35
N CYS A 93 -16.78 7.71 22.25
CA CYS A 93 -16.98 6.91 21.05
C CYS A 93 -17.31 7.80 19.85
N GLU A 94 -18.24 8.75 20.01
CA GLU A 94 -18.62 9.72 18.97
C GLU A 94 -17.45 10.64 18.60
N TYR A 95 -16.75 11.17 19.60
CA TYR A 95 -15.59 12.02 19.38
C TYR A 95 -14.47 11.29 18.62
N LEU A 96 -14.16 10.05 19.03
CA LEU A 96 -13.10 9.25 18.42
C LEU A 96 -13.46 8.73 17.03
N GLU A 97 -14.69 8.91 16.51
CA GLU A 97 -14.96 8.65 15.09
C GLU A 97 -14.07 9.49 14.15
N SER A 98 -13.62 10.67 14.60
CA SER A 98 -12.64 11.49 13.89
C SER A 98 -11.37 10.72 13.55
N PHE A 99 -10.91 9.84 14.45
CA PHE A 99 -9.73 9.02 14.23
C PHE A 99 -9.80 8.23 12.92
N TYR A 100 -10.96 7.59 12.65
CA TYR A 100 -11.14 6.76 11.46
C TYR A 100 -11.12 7.58 10.17
N THR A 101 -11.50 8.85 10.23
CA THR A 101 -11.43 9.78 9.10
C THR A 101 -10.01 10.34 8.92
N LEU A 102 -9.40 10.81 10.01
CA LEU A 102 -8.08 11.46 10.00
C LEU A 102 -6.96 10.51 9.56
N ARG A 103 -7.06 9.21 9.89
CA ARG A 103 -6.06 8.22 9.49
C ARG A 103 -6.13 7.83 8.01
N LYS A 104 -7.26 8.07 7.33
CA LYS A 104 -7.53 7.52 6.00
C LYS A 104 -6.51 7.95 4.94
N PRO A 105 -6.03 9.20 4.86
CA PRO A 105 -5.03 9.57 3.85
C PRO A 105 -3.73 8.76 3.94
N VAL A 106 -3.17 8.59 5.16
CA VAL A 106 -1.93 7.83 5.36
C VAL A 106 -2.16 6.33 5.17
N SER A 107 -3.14 5.78 5.90
CA SER A 107 -3.41 4.34 5.90
C SER A 107 -3.84 3.83 4.52
N SER A 108 -4.74 4.54 3.82
CA SER A 108 -5.20 4.13 2.49
C SER A 108 -4.10 4.22 1.45
N THR A 109 -3.22 5.23 1.51
CA THR A 109 -2.08 5.35 0.59
C THR A 109 -1.13 4.16 0.76
N ILE A 110 -0.75 3.83 2.00
CA ILE A 110 0.15 2.71 2.29
C ILE A 110 -0.50 1.36 1.92
N ASN A 111 -1.79 1.18 2.23
CA ASN A 111 -2.54 -0.03 1.88
C ASN A 111 -2.65 -0.19 0.36
N THR A 112 -2.98 0.89 -0.34
CA THR A 112 -3.13 0.90 -1.80
C THR A 112 -1.80 0.61 -2.47
N LEU A 113 -0.71 1.21 -2.00
CA LEU A 113 0.63 0.97 -2.52
C LEU A 113 1.03 -0.50 -2.34
N ALA A 114 0.81 -1.06 -1.15
CA ALA A 114 1.12 -2.45 -0.85
C ALA A 114 0.37 -3.44 -1.75
N GLY A 115 -0.94 -3.24 -1.90
CA GLY A 115 -1.78 -4.09 -2.75
C GLY A 115 -1.42 -3.95 -4.24
N ALA A 116 -1.22 -2.73 -4.71
CA ALA A 116 -0.87 -2.43 -6.09
C ALA A 116 0.50 -3.01 -6.46
N LEU A 117 1.56 -2.73 -5.69
CA LEU A 117 2.90 -3.25 -5.95
C LEU A 117 2.94 -4.78 -5.87
N TYR A 118 2.21 -5.40 -4.95
CA TYR A 118 2.11 -6.85 -4.92
C TYR A 118 1.51 -7.40 -6.22
N LYS A 119 0.42 -6.80 -6.73
CA LYS A 119 -0.20 -7.21 -8.00
C LYS A 119 0.71 -6.94 -9.20
N VAL A 120 1.50 -5.87 -9.19
CA VAL A 120 2.47 -5.56 -10.27
C VAL A 120 3.63 -6.57 -10.25
N PHE A 121 4.20 -6.87 -9.09
CA PHE A 121 5.43 -7.68 -9.00
C PHE A 121 5.19 -9.19 -8.94
N CYS A 122 4.01 -9.63 -8.50
CA CYS A 122 3.66 -11.05 -8.47
C CYS A 122 3.68 -11.64 -9.88
N ALA A 123 4.37 -12.78 -10.03
CA ALA A 123 4.54 -13.45 -11.30
C ALA A 123 3.19 -13.74 -11.97
N SER A 124 3.11 -13.48 -13.27
CA SER A 124 1.91 -13.68 -14.06
C SER A 124 2.26 -14.24 -15.44
N PRO A 125 1.45 -15.17 -15.98
CA PRO A 125 1.58 -15.59 -17.37
C PRO A 125 1.10 -14.52 -18.35
N ASP A 126 0.42 -13.46 -17.88
CA ASP A 126 -0.06 -12.38 -18.73
C ASP A 126 1.10 -11.46 -19.16
N PRO A 127 1.41 -11.35 -20.47
CA PRO A 127 2.44 -10.45 -20.97
C PRO A 127 2.23 -8.99 -20.55
N ALA A 128 0.98 -8.51 -20.43
CA ALA A 128 0.70 -7.13 -20.03
C ALA A 128 1.15 -6.85 -18.59
N ARG A 129 1.06 -7.85 -17.70
CA ARG A 129 1.54 -7.73 -16.31
C ARG A 129 3.06 -7.83 -16.22
N GLN A 130 3.69 -8.59 -17.13
CA GLN A 130 5.15 -8.62 -17.25
C GLN A 130 5.69 -7.26 -17.69
N GLU A 131 5.11 -6.68 -18.74
CA GLU A 131 5.45 -5.32 -19.19
C GLU A 131 5.22 -4.27 -18.10
N MET A 132 4.12 -4.35 -17.35
CA MET A 132 3.87 -3.43 -16.24
C MET A 132 4.95 -3.52 -15.15
N ARG A 133 5.43 -4.73 -14.83
CA ARG A 133 6.52 -4.94 -13.88
C ARG A 133 7.82 -4.35 -14.38
N GLU A 134 8.19 -4.62 -15.62
CA GLU A 134 9.41 -4.08 -16.22
C GLU A 134 9.36 -2.56 -16.34
N ALA A 135 8.22 -2.01 -16.79
CA ALA A 135 8.01 -0.57 -16.89
C ALA A 135 8.16 0.11 -15.53
N CYS A 136 7.73 -0.55 -14.44
CA CYS A 136 7.93 -0.05 -13.09
C CYS A 136 9.41 0.06 -12.72
N PHE A 137 10.22 -0.97 -13.00
CA PHE A 137 11.67 -0.93 -12.76
C PHE A 137 12.39 0.14 -13.58
N ASP A 138 12.08 0.21 -14.88
CA ASP A 138 12.70 1.20 -15.76
C ASP A 138 12.28 2.63 -15.39
N TYR A 139 11.01 2.85 -15.06
CA TYR A 139 10.51 4.14 -14.58
C TYR A 139 11.26 4.61 -13.34
N LEU A 140 11.46 3.72 -12.36
CA LEU A 140 12.25 4.02 -11.15
C LEU A 140 13.72 4.31 -11.48
N SER A 141 14.25 3.69 -12.53
CA SER A 141 15.65 3.86 -12.97
C SER A 141 15.91 5.19 -13.67
N LEU A 142 14.86 5.92 -14.11
CA LEU A 142 15.00 7.27 -14.69
C LEU A 142 15.49 8.32 -13.68
N GLY A 143 15.44 8.03 -12.37
CA GLY A 143 15.85 8.97 -11.34
C GLY A 143 14.89 10.15 -11.18
N GLY A 144 15.35 11.21 -10.50
CA GLY A 144 14.56 12.42 -10.26
C GLY A 144 13.20 12.11 -9.61
N ILE A 145 12.13 12.74 -10.10
CA ILE A 145 10.78 12.56 -9.57
C ILE A 145 10.23 11.14 -9.78
N CYS A 146 10.68 10.43 -10.82
CA CYS A 146 10.26 9.05 -11.12
C CYS A 146 10.79 8.05 -10.10
N SER A 147 11.87 8.37 -9.39
CA SER A 147 12.41 7.59 -8.29
C SER A 147 12.01 8.16 -6.93
N TYR A 148 12.31 9.44 -6.68
CA TYR A 148 12.03 10.11 -5.41
C TYR A 148 10.55 10.06 -5.02
N GLY A 149 9.63 10.25 -5.97
CA GLY A 149 8.19 10.23 -5.73
C GLY A 149 7.71 8.89 -5.19
N PRO A 150 7.85 7.77 -5.94
CA PRO A 150 7.50 6.44 -5.46
C PRO A 150 8.21 6.02 -4.18
N ILE A 151 9.49 6.37 -4.00
CA ILE A 151 10.24 6.06 -2.77
C ILE A 151 9.73 6.85 -1.57
N SER A 152 9.29 8.10 -1.75
CA SER A 152 8.67 8.90 -0.67
C SER A 152 7.32 8.31 -0.21
N LEU A 153 6.57 7.69 -1.13
CA LEU A 153 5.35 6.95 -0.82
C LEU A 153 5.67 5.65 -0.10
N LEU A 154 6.67 4.90 -0.58
CA LEU A 154 7.08 3.62 -0.02
C LEU A 154 7.64 3.74 1.40
N SER A 155 8.43 4.79 1.65
CA SER A 155 8.98 5.11 2.98
C SER A 155 7.94 5.67 3.96
N GLY A 156 6.74 6.01 3.47
CA GLY A 156 5.70 6.65 4.30
C GLY A 156 6.00 8.09 4.69
N LEU A 157 7.01 8.73 4.08
CA LEU A 157 7.38 10.13 4.36
C LEU A 157 6.45 11.14 3.68
N ASN A 158 5.86 10.77 2.55
CA ASN A 158 4.88 11.62 1.84
C ASN A 158 3.70 10.78 1.32
N PRO A 159 2.87 10.21 2.21
CA PRO A 159 1.79 9.29 1.85
C PRO A 159 0.56 10.04 1.30
N ARG A 160 0.72 10.73 0.16
CA ARG A 160 -0.36 11.48 -0.51
C ARG A 160 -1.09 10.60 -1.53
N PRO A 161 -2.41 10.39 -1.38
CA PRO A 161 -3.23 9.60 -2.32
C PRO A 161 -3.10 10.03 -3.78
N ILE A 162 -3.10 11.33 -4.04
CA ILE A 162 -3.00 11.89 -5.40
C ILE A 162 -1.64 11.57 -6.02
N HIS A 163 -0.55 11.69 -5.25
CA HIS A 163 0.78 11.36 -5.74
C HIS A 163 0.89 9.87 -6.10
N LEU A 164 0.31 8.99 -5.27
CA LEU A 164 0.23 7.56 -5.57
C LEU A 164 -0.51 7.29 -6.88
N PHE A 165 -1.69 7.89 -7.04
CA PHE A 165 -2.50 7.71 -8.24
C PHE A 165 -1.75 8.18 -9.50
N LEU A 166 -1.13 9.36 -9.45
CA LEU A 166 -0.37 9.92 -10.56
C LEU A 166 0.83 9.06 -10.93
N HIS A 167 1.65 8.63 -9.97
CA HIS A 167 2.81 7.77 -10.27
C HIS A 167 2.39 6.40 -10.80
N PHE A 168 1.31 5.82 -10.27
CA PHE A 168 0.81 4.52 -10.74
C PHE A 168 0.41 4.57 -12.22
N PHE A 169 -0.31 5.60 -12.65
CA PHE A 169 -0.65 5.78 -14.06
C PHE A 169 0.52 6.29 -14.90
N ALA A 170 1.46 7.06 -14.34
CA ALA A 170 2.68 7.44 -15.04
C ALA A 170 3.52 6.23 -15.44
N VAL A 171 3.63 5.22 -14.56
CA VAL A 171 4.27 3.93 -14.89
C VAL A 171 3.53 3.22 -16.03
N ALA A 172 2.19 3.24 -16.01
CA ALA A 172 1.40 2.61 -17.07
C ALA A 172 1.60 3.31 -18.43
N VAL A 173 1.53 4.64 -18.46
CA VAL A 173 1.78 5.44 -19.67
C VAL A 173 3.21 5.26 -20.17
N TYR A 174 4.20 5.22 -19.26
CA TYR A 174 5.59 4.94 -19.60
C TYR A 174 5.76 3.55 -20.24
N GLY A 175 5.10 2.52 -19.70
CA GLY A 175 5.07 1.18 -20.28
C GLY A 175 4.48 1.14 -21.69
N ILE A 176 3.44 1.92 -21.96
CA ILE A 176 2.88 2.06 -23.32
C ILE A 176 3.90 2.74 -24.23
N GLY A 177 4.53 3.82 -23.77
CA GLY A 177 5.58 4.53 -24.51
C GLY A 177 6.71 3.58 -24.93
N ARG A 178 7.20 2.74 -24.01
CA ARG A 178 8.17 1.68 -24.31
C ARG A 178 7.70 0.75 -25.43
N LEU A 179 6.43 0.36 -25.42
CA LEU A 179 5.85 -0.52 -26.44
C LEU A 179 5.68 0.19 -27.80
N MET A 180 5.51 1.51 -27.84
CA MET A 180 5.31 2.22 -29.12
C MET A 180 6.61 2.48 -29.90
N ILE A 181 7.78 2.33 -29.27
CA ILE A 181 9.09 2.62 -29.87
C ILE A 181 9.76 1.32 -30.38
N PRO A 182 10.43 1.33 -31.56
CA PRO A 182 10.52 2.43 -32.53
C PRO A 182 9.26 2.60 -33.39
N PHE A 183 8.43 1.55 -33.54
CA PHE A 183 7.20 1.61 -34.32
C PHE A 183 6.03 0.92 -33.61
N PRO A 184 4.81 1.51 -33.65
CA PRO A 184 3.62 0.91 -33.09
C PRO A 184 3.07 -0.18 -34.02
N THR A 185 3.17 -1.44 -33.61
CA THR A 185 2.50 -2.56 -34.32
C THR A 185 1.15 -2.85 -33.69
N PRO A 186 0.16 -3.40 -34.42
CA PRO A 186 -1.16 -3.72 -33.84
C PRO A 186 -1.08 -4.60 -32.59
N LYS A 187 -0.14 -5.55 -32.56
CA LYS A 187 0.12 -6.41 -31.39
C LYS A 187 0.60 -5.60 -30.18
N ARG A 188 1.50 -4.63 -30.39
CA ARG A 188 2.04 -3.78 -29.32
C ARG A 188 1.02 -2.76 -28.83
N VAL A 189 0.20 -2.19 -29.73
CA VAL A 189 -0.93 -1.33 -29.37
C VAL A 189 -1.92 -2.12 -28.52
N TRP A 190 -2.28 -3.33 -28.93
CA TRP A 190 -3.14 -4.21 -28.14
C TRP A 190 -2.57 -4.51 -26.76
N LEU A 191 -1.26 -4.80 -26.68
CA LEU A 191 -0.59 -5.03 -25.41
C LEU A 191 -0.60 -3.79 -24.51
N GLY A 192 -0.39 -2.60 -25.07
CA GLY A 192 -0.50 -1.32 -24.35
C GLY A 192 -1.91 -1.06 -23.82
N THR A 193 -2.95 -1.33 -24.60
CA THR A 193 -4.35 -1.26 -24.14
C THR A 193 -4.60 -2.22 -22.97
N ARG A 194 -4.11 -3.46 -23.08
CA ARG A 194 -4.22 -4.45 -21.99
C ARG A 194 -3.44 -4.02 -20.74
N LEU A 195 -2.33 -3.30 -20.90
CA LEU A 195 -1.58 -2.73 -19.78
C LEU A 195 -2.40 -1.69 -19.02
N ILE A 196 -3.04 -0.72 -19.70
CA ILE A 196 -3.94 0.26 -19.04
C ILE A 196 -5.10 -0.45 -18.35
N LEU A 197 -5.76 -1.38 -19.04
CA LEU A 197 -6.89 -2.13 -18.48
C LEU A 197 -6.47 -2.92 -17.25
N GLY A 198 -5.30 -3.58 -17.29
CA GLY A 198 -4.71 -4.27 -16.16
C GLY A 198 -4.39 -3.33 -15.00
N ALA A 199 -3.78 -2.18 -15.27
CA ALA A 199 -3.45 -1.17 -14.27
C ALA A 199 -4.72 -0.65 -13.57
N SER A 200 -5.74 -0.32 -14.37
CA SER A 200 -7.05 0.13 -13.91
C SER A 200 -7.74 -0.95 -13.05
N GLY A 201 -7.70 -2.20 -13.51
CA GLY A 201 -8.23 -3.36 -12.79
C GLY A 201 -7.50 -3.68 -11.48
N ILE A 202 -6.29 -3.16 -11.27
CA ILE A 202 -5.57 -3.25 -9.99
C ILE A 202 -5.96 -2.09 -9.09
N ILE A 203 -5.85 -0.85 -9.56
CA ILE A 203 -5.90 0.33 -8.70
C ILE A 203 -7.33 0.69 -8.26
N PHE A 204 -8.31 0.64 -9.17
CA PHE A 204 -9.67 1.09 -8.86
C PHE A 204 -10.37 0.23 -7.81
N PRO A 205 -10.28 -1.13 -7.84
CA PRO A 205 -10.88 -1.94 -6.79
C PRO A 205 -10.26 -1.67 -5.41
N ILE A 206 -8.94 -1.42 -5.34
CA ILE A 206 -8.25 -1.14 -4.08
C ILE A 206 -8.69 0.23 -3.53
N ILE A 207 -8.69 1.27 -4.37
CA ILE A 207 -9.18 2.62 -3.99
C ILE A 207 -10.65 2.54 -3.53
N LYS A 208 -11.50 1.78 -4.24
CA LYS A 208 -12.90 1.59 -3.86
C LYS A 208 -13.01 0.93 -2.48
N GLY A 209 -12.20 -0.09 -2.21
CA GLY A 209 -12.16 -0.77 -0.91
C GLY A 209 -11.67 0.13 0.24
N GLU A 210 -10.80 1.10 -0.04
CA GLU A 210 -10.33 2.08 0.95
C GLU A 210 -11.31 3.25 1.18
N GLY A 211 -12.24 3.49 0.25
CA GLY A 211 -13.21 4.58 0.30
C GLY A 211 -12.68 5.83 -0.41
N VAL A 212 -13.20 6.11 -1.61
CA VAL A 212 -12.75 7.21 -2.48
C VAL A 212 -12.81 8.55 -1.77
N ARG A 213 -13.95 8.87 -1.13
CA ARG A 213 -14.17 10.16 -0.48
C ARG A 213 -13.26 10.32 0.73
N GLN A 214 -13.10 9.29 1.54
CA GLN A 214 -12.25 9.31 2.74
C GLN A 214 -10.76 9.40 2.38
N MET A 215 -10.36 8.76 1.28
CA MET A 215 -8.99 8.78 0.79
C MET A 215 -8.61 10.16 0.22
N PHE A 216 -9.40 10.69 -0.72
CA PHE A 216 -9.02 11.91 -1.46
C PHE A 216 -9.57 13.21 -0.84
N PHE A 217 -10.69 13.14 -0.12
CA PHE A 217 -11.42 14.30 0.38
C PHE A 217 -11.86 14.13 1.85
N PRO A 218 -10.94 13.83 2.78
CA PRO A 218 -11.28 13.56 4.19
C PRO A 218 -12.02 14.73 4.86
N ALA A 219 -11.67 15.96 4.48
CA ALA A 219 -12.29 17.19 4.99
C ALA A 219 -13.79 17.34 4.62
N THR A 220 -14.33 16.47 3.76
CA THR A 220 -15.76 16.47 3.43
C THR A 220 -16.57 15.54 4.36
N ILE A 221 -15.93 14.80 5.25
CA ILE A 221 -16.58 13.88 6.18
C ILE A 221 -16.92 14.64 7.48
N PRO A 222 -18.17 14.62 7.97
CA PRO A 222 -18.55 15.35 9.18
C PRO A 222 -17.67 15.04 10.40
N ALA A 223 -17.36 13.76 10.60
CA ALA A 223 -16.49 13.29 11.68
C ALA A 223 -15.07 13.91 11.66
N TYR A 224 -14.63 14.49 10.54
CA TYR A 224 -13.36 15.23 10.50
C TYR A 224 -13.32 16.41 11.47
N TYR A 225 -14.48 16.99 11.79
CA TYR A 225 -14.62 18.21 12.58
C TYR A 225 -15.21 17.97 13.98
N ASN A 226 -15.30 16.74 14.47
CA ASN A 226 -15.84 16.51 15.82
C ASN A 226 -14.95 17.23 16.84
N ALA A 227 -15.60 18.01 17.70
CA ALA A 227 -14.95 18.68 18.80
C ALA A 227 -14.89 17.75 20.02
N PRO A 228 -13.91 17.96 20.93
CA PRO A 228 -13.92 17.29 22.22
C PRO A 228 -15.26 17.50 22.94
N PRO A 229 -15.78 16.49 23.65
CA PRO A 229 -17.00 16.64 24.44
C PRO A 229 -16.84 17.77 25.46
N LEU A 230 -17.92 18.53 25.68
CA LEU A 230 -17.97 19.53 26.74
C LEU A 230 -17.83 18.81 28.09
N GLN A 231 -16.84 19.23 28.86
CA GLN A 231 -16.53 18.68 30.19
C GLN A 231 -17.20 19.50 31.28
#